data_AF-A0A5D2SDT0-F1
#
_entry.id   AF-A0A5D2SDT0-F1
#
_cell.length_a   1.000
_cell.length_b   1.000
_cell.length_c   1.000
_cell.angle_alpha   90.00
_cell.angle_beta   90.00
_cell.angle_gamma   90.00
#
_symmetry.space_group_name_H-M   'P 1'
#
loop_
_entity.id
_entity.type
_entity.pdbx_description
1 polymer ?
#
loop_
_entity_poly.entity_id
_entity_poly.type
_entity_poly.pdbx_seq_one_letter_code
_entity_poly.pdbx_strand_id
1 'polypeptide(L)'
;LAINGEDLCLVNNATTHTILKNKKYFSRLTMQKASVSTISGSTKIIEGSGRANILLFRGTKFQINDALYSPKSQRNLLSFKDIHHNGYHIETISEGNDEYL
;
A
#
# COMPACT_ATOMS: atom_id res chain seq x y z
N LEU A 1 -14.52 6.86 -9.00
CA LEU A 1 -15.16 7.75 -8.02
C LEU A 1 -14.12 8.15 -6.98
N ALA A 2 -13.80 9.44 -6.85
CA ALA A 2 -13.09 9.95 -5.69
C ALA A 2 -14.16 10.37 -4.67
N ILE A 3 -14.28 9.61 -3.59
CA ILE A 3 -15.06 10.02 -2.43
C ILE A 3 -14.25 11.11 -1.72
N ASN A 4 -14.84 12.30 -1.61
CA ASN A 4 -14.13 13.54 -1.25
C ASN A 4 -13.30 13.38 0.04
N GLY A 5 -11.98 13.58 -0.07
CA GLY A 5 -11.03 13.58 1.06
C GLY A 5 -10.30 12.26 1.34
N GLU A 6 -10.74 11.14 0.75
CA GLU A 6 -10.12 9.83 0.92
C GLU A 6 -9.22 9.48 -0.27
N ASP A 7 -7.97 9.06 0.00
CA ASP A 7 -7.11 8.56 -1.08
C ASP A 7 -7.38 7.07 -1.29
N LEU A 8 -7.59 6.68 -2.55
CA LEU A 8 -7.75 5.29 -2.93
C LEU A 8 -6.45 4.50 -2.70
N CYS A 9 -6.59 3.29 -2.16
CA CYS A 9 -5.52 2.32 -1.99
C CYS A 9 -5.90 1.00 -2.67
N LEU A 10 -4.98 0.43 -3.44
CA LEU A 10 -5.15 -0.90 -4.03
C LEU A 10 -4.42 -1.93 -3.19
N VAL A 11 -5.11 -3.03 -2.88
CA VAL A 11 -4.52 -4.20 -2.26
C VAL A 11 -3.83 -5.01 -3.35
N ASN A 12 -2.53 -5.31 -3.17
CA ASN A 12 -1.71 -5.96 -4.19
C ASN A 12 -0.89 -7.10 -3.59
N ASN A 13 -1.07 -8.32 -4.12
CA ASN A 13 -0.34 -9.52 -3.69
C ASN A 13 1.07 -9.61 -4.30
N ALA A 14 1.28 -9.03 -5.47
CA ALA A 14 2.53 -9.07 -6.20
C ALA A 14 3.54 -8.00 -5.76
N THR A 15 3.16 -7.11 -4.83
CA THR A 15 4.08 -6.13 -4.25
C THR A 15 4.70 -6.64 -2.95
N THR A 16 6.00 -6.42 -2.80
CA THR A 16 6.74 -6.77 -1.59
C THR A 16 6.67 -5.70 -0.50
N HIS A 17 6.33 -4.47 -0.87
CA HIS A 17 6.26 -3.31 0.02
C HIS A 17 4.95 -2.56 -0.23
N THR A 18 4.41 -1.96 0.83
CA THR A 18 3.38 -0.93 0.69
C THR A 18 4.00 0.35 0.15
N ILE A 19 3.36 0.95 -0.85
CA ILE A 19 3.79 2.21 -1.47
C ILE A 19 2.72 3.27 -1.24
N LEU A 20 3.10 4.38 -0.63
CA LEU A 20 2.19 5.46 -0.28
C LEU A 20 2.62 6.76 -0.96
N LYS A 21 1.65 7.45 -1.55
CA LYS A 21 1.87 8.68 -2.32
C LYS A 21 2.05 9.91 -1.43
N ASN A 22 1.36 9.96 -0.29
CA ASN A 22 1.30 11.15 0.55
C ASN A 22 2.07 10.94 1.87
N LYS A 23 2.88 11.93 2.25
CA LYS A 23 3.63 11.94 3.51
C LYS A 23 2.71 11.87 4.74
N LYS A 24 1.45 12.31 4.62
CA LYS A 24 0.46 12.34 5.73
C LYS A 24 0.25 10.97 6.40
N TYR A 25 0.53 9.87 5.69
CA TYR A 25 0.39 8.52 6.22
C TYR A 25 1.58 8.05 7.06
N PHE A 26 2.72 8.74 6.97
CA PHE A 26 3.94 8.31 7.64
C PHE A 26 4.02 8.93 9.04
N SER A 27 4.04 8.08 10.06
CA SER A 27 4.39 8.51 11.42
C SER A 27 5.88 8.83 11.55
N ARG A 28 6.71 8.17 10.74
CA ARG A 28 8.15 8.45 10.63
C ARG A 28 8.56 8.23 9.18
N LEU A 29 9.04 9.28 8.52
CA LEU A 29 9.52 9.24 7.15
C LEU A 29 10.96 9.73 7.09
N THR A 30 11.84 8.90 6.54
CA THR A 30 13.19 9.30 6.17
C THR A 30 13.22 9.55 4.67
N MET A 31 13.58 10.77 4.27
CA MET A 31 13.71 11.11 2.85
C MET A 31 15.01 10.50 2.30
N GLN A 32 14.88 9.57 1.36
CA GLN A 32 15.99 8.91 0.69
C GLN A 32 15.52 8.43 -0.68
N LYS A 33 16.26 8.80 -1.72
CA LYS A 33 15.97 8.32 -3.07
C LYS A 33 16.42 6.86 -3.19
N ALA A 34 15.53 6.02 -3.67
CA ALA A 34 15.82 4.61 -3.92
C ALA A 34 15.19 4.14 -5.25
N SER A 35 15.73 3.06 -5.79
CA SER A 35 15.13 2.34 -6.91
C SER A 35 14.29 1.17 -6.41
N VAL A 36 13.21 0.89 -7.11
CA VAL A 36 12.41 -0.33 -6.93
C VAL A 36 12.35 -1.11 -8.24
N SER A 37 12.37 -2.43 -8.14
CA SER A 37 12.14 -3.30 -9.29
C SER A 37 10.65 -3.46 -9.52
N THR A 38 10.23 -3.25 -10.76
CA THR A 38 8.86 -3.51 -11.25
C THR A 38 8.92 -4.58 -12.34
N ILE A 39 7.76 -5.07 -12.78
CA ILE A 39 7.70 -6.02 -13.91
C ILE A 39 8.28 -5.46 -15.21
N SER A 40 8.31 -4.13 -15.37
CA SER A 40 8.94 -3.45 -16.52
C SER A 40 10.41 -3.08 -16.30
N GLY A 41 11.00 -3.46 -15.16
CA GLY A 41 12.38 -3.16 -14.79
C GLY A 41 12.52 -2.22 -13.59
N SER A 42 13.75 -1.80 -13.32
CA SER A 42 14.09 -0.94 -12.18
C SER A 42 13.75 0.52 -12.45
N THR A 43 13.11 1.18 -11.48
CA THR A 43 12.70 2.59 -11.59
C THR A 43 12.96 3.36 -10.31
N LYS A 44 13.39 4.62 -10.44
CA LYS A 44 13.78 5.51 -9.32
C LYS A 44 12.63 6.42 -8.90
N ILE A 45 11.52 5.82 -8.47
CA ILE A 45 10.29 6.55 -8.06
C ILE A 45 10.15 6.68 -6.55
N ILE A 46 11.02 6.06 -5.75
CA ILE A 46 10.97 6.15 -4.30
C ILE A 46 11.78 7.35 -3.82
N GLU A 47 11.15 8.15 -2.98
CA GLU A 47 11.74 9.38 -2.41
C GLU A 47 11.91 9.30 -0.89
N GLY A 48 11.46 8.22 -0.26
CA GLY A 48 11.74 7.93 1.13
C GLY A 48 11.14 6.61 1.59
N SER A 49 11.42 6.24 2.83
CA SER A 49 10.81 5.09 3.48
C SER A 49 10.59 5.34 4.97
N GLY A 50 9.75 4.53 5.59
CA GLY A 50 9.60 4.51 7.03
C GLY A 50 8.26 3.95 7.49
N ARG A 51 7.95 4.18 8.76
CA ARG A 51 6.75 3.65 9.39
C ARG A 51 5.54 4.48 9.01
N ALA A 52 4.49 3.80 8.55
CA ALA A 52 3.21 4.41 8.20
C ALA A 52 2.07 3.79 9.01
N ASN A 53 1.04 4.60 9.24
CA ASN A 53 -0.23 4.16 9.78
C ASN A 53 -1.31 4.57 8.79
N ILE A 54 -2.11 3.62 8.31
CA ILE A 54 -3.24 3.90 7.45
C ILE A 54 -4.54 3.49 8.14
N LEU A 55 -5.59 4.26 7.89
CA LEU A 55 -6.94 3.98 8.32
C LEU A 55 -7.76 3.69 7.06
N LEU A 56 -8.23 2.46 6.91
CA LEU A 56 -9.17 2.10 5.85
C LEU A 56 -10.60 2.48 6.24
N PHE A 57 -11.49 2.37 5.26
CA PHE A 57 -12.93 2.48 5.48
C PHE A 57 -13.38 1.59 6.65
N ARG A 58 -14.37 2.05 7.42
CA ARG A 58 -14.84 1.45 8.69
C ARG A 58 -13.84 1.46 9.85
N GLY A 59 -12.73 2.17 9.72
CA GLY A 59 -11.81 2.40 10.84
C GLY A 59 -10.77 1.31 11.06
N THR A 60 -10.62 0.38 10.11
CA THR A 60 -9.58 -0.66 10.16
C THR A 60 -8.21 0.00 10.07
N LYS A 61 -7.38 -0.19 11.10
CA LYS A 61 -6.03 0.39 11.20
C LYS A 61 -4.98 -0.62 10.76
N PHE A 62 -4.04 -0.18 9.94
CA PHE A 62 -2.83 -0.95 9.62
C PHE A 62 -1.60 -0.16 10.04
N GLN A 63 -0.73 -0.84 10.79
CA GLN A 63 0.63 -0.41 11.03
C GLN A 63 1.56 -1.05 10.00
N ILE A 64 2.31 -0.22 9.31
CA ILE A 64 3.22 -0.63 8.24
C ILE A 64 4.62 -0.24 8.66
N ASN A 65 5.47 -1.24 8.91
CA ASN A 65 6.78 -1.00 9.49
C ASN A 65 7.77 -0.37 8.50
N ASP A 66 7.68 -0.76 7.22
CA ASP A 66 8.56 -0.29 6.15
C ASP A 66 7.75 0.03 4.87
N ALA A 67 7.07 1.18 4.89
CA ALA A 67 6.37 1.72 3.74
C ALA A 67 7.32 2.56 2.88
N LEU A 68 7.12 2.54 1.57
CA LEU A 68 7.86 3.36 0.61
C LEU A 68 7.05 4.60 0.23
N TYR A 69 7.68 5.77 0.31
CA TYR A 69 7.10 7.03 -0.13
C TYR A 69 7.40 7.25 -1.62
N SER A 70 6.35 7.30 -2.43
CA SER A 70 6.44 7.57 -3.87
C SER A 70 5.37 8.57 -4.32
N PRO A 71 5.67 9.88 -4.28
CA PRO A 71 4.68 10.91 -4.65
C PRO A 71 4.26 10.87 -6.13
N LYS A 72 5.10 10.25 -6.97
CA LYS A 72 4.85 10.05 -8.39
C LYS A 72 4.02 8.80 -8.69
N SER A 73 3.76 7.94 -7.70
CA SER A 73 2.87 6.80 -7.88
C SER A 73 1.46 7.28 -8.22
N GLN A 74 0.80 6.58 -9.14
CA GLN A 74 -0.58 6.89 -9.50
C GLN A 74 -1.57 6.56 -8.37
N ARG A 75 -1.27 5.52 -7.59
CA ARG A 75 -2.15 4.99 -6.53
C ARG A 75 -1.31 4.58 -5.32
N ASN A 76 -1.95 4.53 -4.15
CA ASN A 76 -1.37 3.85 -3.00
C ASN A 76 -1.51 2.33 -3.21
N LEU A 77 -0.51 1.57 -2.79
CA LEU A 77 -0.50 0.11 -2.82
C LEU A 77 -0.34 -0.42 -1.39
N LEU A 78 -1.23 -1.29 -0.95
CA LEU A 78 -1.13 -2.03 0.32
C LEU A 78 -0.70 -3.46 0.02
N SER A 79 0.41 -3.88 0.63
CA SER A 79 0.94 -5.24 0.42
C SER A 79 0.16 -6.27 1.23
N PHE A 80 -0.01 -7.48 0.69
CA PHE A 80 -0.57 -8.61 1.43
C PHE A 80 0.25 -8.93 2.68
N LYS A 81 1.59 -8.78 2.59
CA LYS A 81 2.50 -8.95 3.71
C LYS A 81 2.11 -8.07 4.90
N ASP A 82 1.80 -6.81 4.66
CA ASP A 82 1.40 -5.88 5.73
C ASP A 82 -0.02 -6.18 6.23
N ILE A 83 -0.90 -6.68 5.36
CA ILE A 83 -2.25 -7.12 5.78
C ILE A 83 -2.16 -8.29 6.75
N HIS A 84 -1.40 -9.33 6.39
CA HIS A 84 -1.13 -10.48 7.26
C HIS A 84 -0.39 -10.09 8.54
N HIS A 85 0.58 -9.17 8.46
CA HIS A 85 1.30 -8.68 9.63
C HIS A 85 0.37 -8.03 10.66
N ASN A 86 -0.72 -7.40 10.20
CA ASN A 86 -1.73 -6.80 11.06
C ASN A 86 -2.83 -7.80 11.50
N GLY A 87 -2.66 -9.10 11.23
CA GLY A 87 -3.57 -10.15 11.68
C GLY A 87 -4.83 -10.33 10.83
N TYR A 88 -4.85 -9.75 9.63
CA TYR A 88 -5.95 -9.91 8.70
C TYR A 88 -5.64 -10.96 7.64
N HIS A 89 -6.70 -11.64 7.19
CA HIS A 89 -6.66 -12.60 6.10
C HIS A 89 -7.52 -12.06 4.96
N ILE A 90 -7.07 -12.32 3.74
CA ILE A 90 -7.85 -12.07 2.53
C ILE A 90 -8.39 -13.42 2.12
N GLU A 91 -9.70 -13.48 1.93
CA GLU A 91 -10.40 -14.68 1.53
C GLU A 91 -11.01 -14.44 0.15
N THR A 92 -11.03 -15.48 -0.66
CA THR A 92 -11.78 -15.48 -1.91
C THR A 92 -13.13 -16.14 -1.63
N ILE A 93 -14.20 -15.50 -2.09
CA ILE A 93 -15.56 -16.05 -2.03
C ILE A 93 -15.92 -16.56 -3.42
N SER A 94 -16.38 -17.79 -3.53
CA SER A 94 -16.93 -18.32 -4.78
C SER A 94 -18.45 -18.23 -4.80
N GLU A 95 -18.99 -17.74 -5.91
CA GLU A 95 -20.43 -17.77 -6.19
C GLU A 95 -20.65 -18.42 -7.56
N GLY A 96 -21.16 -19.65 -7.56
CA GLY A 96 -21.23 -20.48 -8.77
C GLY A 96 -19.83 -20.86 -9.28
N ASN A 97 -19.49 -20.42 -10.49
CA ASN A 97 -18.18 -20.62 -11.12
C ASN A 97 -17.28 -19.37 -11.06
N ASP A 98 -17.76 -18.29 -10.44
CA ASP A 98 -17.04 -17.02 -10.35
C ASP A 98 -16.40 -16.88 -8.96
N GLU A 99 -15.20 -16.31 -8.93
CA GLU A 99 -14.42 -16.06 -7.72
C GLU A 99 -14.22 -14.55 -7.49
N TYR A 100 -14.46 -14.12 -6.26
CA TYR A 100 -14.39 -12.72 -5.83
C TYR A 100 -13.44 -12.56 -4.65
N LEU A 101 -12.75 -11.43 -4.60
CA LEU A 101 -11.99 -10.95 -3.45
C LEU A 101 -12.78 -9.89 -2.69
#